data_AF-A0A496T8N0-F1
#
_entry.id   AF-A0A496T8N0-F1
#
_cell.length_a   1.000
_cell.length_b   1.000
_cell.length_c   1.000
_cell.angle_alpha   90.00
_cell.angle_beta   90.00
_cell.angle_gamma   90.00
#
_symmetry.space_group_name_H-M   'P 1'
#
loop_
_entity.id
_entity.type
_entity.pdbx_description
1 polymer ?
#
loop_
_entity_poly.entity_id
_entity_poly.type
_entity_poly.pdbx_seq_one_letter_code
_entity_poly.pdbx_strand_id
1 'polypeptide(L)'
;MRKIDLLPGKEDNPRNSEGSMLEWKDGKIIFIYSHFYGGKSDAAPAFLAARFSYDKGETWTEKDEVIVENEGKENVMSVSLLRLKNGEVILGYIDNKKTVLD
;
A
#
# COMPACT_ATOMS: atom_id res chain seq x y z
N MET A 1 -20.74 11.54 10.70
CA MET A 1 -19.52 11.10 9.98
C MET A 1 -19.18 9.70 10.47
N ARG A 2 -19.09 8.70 9.58
CA ARG A 2 -18.75 7.31 9.93
C ARG A 2 -17.22 7.15 9.89
N LYS A 3 -16.63 6.53 10.90
CA LYS A 3 -15.22 6.12 10.89
C LYS A 3 -15.14 4.65 10.46
N ILE A 4 -14.22 4.34 9.55
CA ILE A 4 -13.89 2.97 9.15
C ILE A 4 -12.48 2.68 9.66
N ASP A 5 -12.33 1.63 10.46
CA ASP A 5 -11.02 1.11 10.84
C ASP A 5 -10.58 0.09 9.79
N LEU A 6 -10.06 0.60 8.68
CA LEU A 6 -9.78 -0.21 7.49
C LEU A 6 -8.63 -1.19 7.71
N LEU A 7 -7.58 -0.73 8.40
CA LEU A 7 -6.31 -1.45 8.55
C LEU A 7 -5.88 -1.53 10.02
N PRO A 8 -6.67 -2.19 10.89
CA PRO A 8 -6.32 -2.34 12.29
C PRO A 8 -5.00 -3.11 12.42
N GLY A 9 -4.15 -2.68 13.35
CA GLY A 9 -2.91 -3.40 13.67
C GLY A 9 -3.19 -4.78 14.24
N LYS A 10 -2.42 -5.77 13.79
CA LYS A 10 -2.43 -7.18 14.20
C LYS A 10 -1.04 -7.60 14.67
N GLU A 11 -0.92 -8.81 15.21
CA GLU A 11 0.38 -9.34 15.65
C GLU A 11 1.36 -9.51 14.48
N ASP A 12 0.85 -9.99 13.34
CA ASP A 12 1.58 -10.19 12.08
C ASP A 12 1.63 -8.94 11.18
N ASN A 13 0.79 -7.94 11.45
CA ASN A 13 0.84 -6.61 10.85
C ASN A 13 0.70 -5.52 11.93
N PRO A 14 1.77 -5.18 12.66
CA PRO A 14 1.67 -4.29 13.80
C PRO A 14 1.53 -2.81 13.42
N ARG A 15 1.74 -2.45 12.16
CA ARG A 15 1.72 -1.05 11.67
C ARG A 15 1.41 -1.02 10.18
N ASN A 16 0.54 -0.09 9.80
CA ASN A 16 0.42 0.38 8.43
C ASN A 16 0.78 1.85 8.42
N SER A 17 1.54 2.28 7.43
CA SER A 17 1.79 3.70 7.22
C SER A 17 1.88 4.00 5.76
N GLU A 18 1.80 5.29 5.48
CA GLU A 18 1.87 5.81 4.11
C GLU A 18 0.75 5.23 3.27
N GLY A 19 0.51 5.83 2.11
CA GLY A 19 -0.48 5.29 1.22
C GLY A 19 -1.07 6.34 0.32
N SER A 20 -1.56 5.85 -0.80
CA SER A 20 -2.17 6.64 -1.82
C SER A 20 -3.41 5.91 -2.32
N MET A 21 -4.46 6.67 -2.59
CA MET A 21 -5.69 6.12 -3.14
C MET A 21 -6.06 6.82 -4.43
N LEU A 22 -6.74 6.08 -5.29
CA LEU A 22 -7.23 6.59 -6.55
C LEU A 22 -8.49 5.84 -6.97
N GLU A 23 -9.45 6.57 -7.51
CA GLU A 23 -10.63 6.00 -8.15
C GLU A 23 -10.28 5.54 -9.57
N TRP A 24 -10.65 4.31 -9.90
CA TRP A 24 -10.49 3.68 -11.20
C TRP A 24 -11.61 4.08 -12.16
N LYS A 25 -11.46 3.75 -13.45
CA LYS A 25 -12.40 4.21 -14.51
C LYS A 25 -13.83 3.71 -14.32
N ASP A 26 -14.02 2.62 -13.59
CA ASP A 26 -15.30 1.97 -13.28
C ASP A 26 -15.87 2.39 -11.91
N GLY A 27 -15.25 3.36 -11.23
CA GLY A 27 -15.67 3.83 -9.91
C GLY A 27 -15.14 3.01 -8.73
N LYS A 28 -14.36 1.96 -8.98
CA LYS A 28 -13.63 1.20 -7.96
C LYS A 28 -12.57 2.10 -7.33
N ILE A 29 -12.47 2.12 -6.00
CA ILE A 29 -11.36 2.78 -5.31
C ILE A 29 -10.26 1.75 -5.04
N ILE A 30 -9.02 2.12 -5.36
CA ILE A 30 -7.82 1.38 -4.99
C ILE A 30 -7.11 2.18 -3.91
N PHE A 31 -6.79 1.56 -2.78
CA PHE A 31 -5.93 2.12 -1.74
C PHE A 31 -4.68 1.25 -1.60
N ILE A 32 -3.50 1.81 -1.86
CA ILE A 32 -2.21 1.14 -1.73
C ILE A 32 -1.46 1.76 -0.56
N TYR A 33 -0.81 0.94 0.27
CA TYR A 33 -0.16 1.37 1.51
C TYR A 33 1.03 0.47 1.87
N SER A 34 1.90 0.92 2.77
CA SER A 34 2.99 0.09 3.30
C SER A 34 2.49 -0.78 4.44
N HIS A 35 2.53 -2.10 4.24
CA HIS A 35 2.11 -3.13 5.18
C HIS A 35 3.34 -3.68 5.91
N PHE A 36 3.53 -3.32 7.18
CA PHE A 36 4.68 -3.78 7.96
C PHE A 36 4.40 -5.16 8.54
N TYR A 37 5.38 -6.05 8.49
CA TYR A 37 5.25 -7.42 9.01
C TYR A 37 6.37 -7.84 9.96
N GLY A 38 7.36 -6.96 10.20
CA GLY A 38 8.50 -7.23 11.09
C GLY A 38 8.71 -6.20 12.20
N GLY A 39 7.69 -5.40 12.53
CA GLY A 39 7.75 -4.43 13.63
C GLY A 39 7.15 -3.06 13.29
N LYS A 40 7.33 -2.09 14.20
CA LYS A 40 6.75 -0.75 14.09
C LYS A 40 7.76 0.36 13.74
N SER A 41 9.04 0.02 13.62
CA SER A 41 10.12 0.97 13.25
C SER A 41 9.98 1.41 11.80
N ASP A 42 10.48 2.60 11.43
CA ASP A 42 10.47 3.07 10.03
C ASP A 42 11.33 2.21 9.10
N ALA A 43 12.33 1.50 9.65
CA ALA A 43 13.16 0.54 8.92
C ALA A 43 12.68 -0.91 9.05
N ALA A 44 11.56 -1.17 9.74
CA ALA A 44 11.00 -2.52 9.80
C ALA A 44 10.53 -2.95 8.41
N PRO A 45 10.61 -4.25 8.09
CA PRO A 45 10.27 -4.72 6.75
C PRO A 45 8.77 -4.52 6.47
N ALA A 46 8.49 -4.00 5.29
CA ALA A 46 7.14 -3.78 4.78
C ALA A 46 7.09 -4.04 3.27
N PHE A 47 5.93 -4.43 2.77
CA PHE A 47 5.63 -4.54 1.34
C PHE A 47 4.48 -3.59 0.99
N LEU A 48 4.24 -3.33 -0.30
CA LEU A 48 3.06 -2.55 -0.69
C LEU A 48 1.86 -3.45 -0.87
N ALA A 49 0.80 -3.20 -0.10
CA ALA A 49 -0.46 -3.91 -0.15
C ALA A 49 -1.56 -3.03 -0.75
N ALA A 50 -2.60 -3.64 -1.31
CA ALA A 50 -3.81 -2.96 -1.77
C ALA A 50 -5.08 -3.47 -1.10
N ARG A 51 -5.98 -2.53 -0.81
CA ARG A 51 -7.41 -2.75 -0.53
C ARG A 51 -8.26 -2.10 -1.61
N PHE A 52 -9.40 -2.71 -1.88
CA PHE A 52 -10.34 -2.20 -2.88
C PHE A 52 -11.70 -1.93 -2.28
N SER A 53 -12.34 -0.86 -2.73
CA SER A 53 -13.76 -0.60 -2.48
C SER A 53 -14.51 -0.50 -3.79
N TYR A 54 -15.70 -1.11 -3.82
CA TYR A 54 -16.60 -1.13 -4.98
C TYR A 54 -17.87 -0.30 -4.73
N ASP A 55 -17.96 0.35 -3.56
CA ASP A 55 -19.14 1.06 -3.06
C ASP A 55 -18.79 2.44 -2.51
N LYS A 56 -17.85 3.13 -3.18
CA LYS A 56 -17.41 4.50 -2.87
C LYS A 56 -16.79 4.65 -1.46
N GLY A 57 -16.18 3.59 -0.95
CA GLY A 57 -15.42 3.59 0.30
C GLY A 57 -16.21 3.11 1.52
N GLU A 58 -17.46 2.65 1.36
CA GLU A 58 -18.30 2.17 2.47
C GLU A 58 -17.87 0.80 3.00
N THR A 59 -17.42 -0.08 2.11
CA THR A 59 -16.83 -1.38 2.41
C THR A 59 -15.56 -1.61 1.59
N TRP A 60 -14.73 -2.53 2.08
CA TRP A 60 -13.42 -2.82 1.52
C TRP A 60 -13.14 -4.32 1.52
N THR A 61 -12.26 -4.77 0.64
CA THR A 61 -11.83 -6.17 0.59
C THR A 61 -11.20 -6.63 1.91
N GLU A 62 -11.47 -7.87 2.33
CA GLU A 62 -10.95 -8.43 3.59
C GLU A 62 -9.52 -8.97 3.51
N LYS A 63 -9.01 -9.22 2.30
CA LYS A 63 -7.62 -9.63 2.07
C LYS A 63 -6.84 -8.55 1.33
N ASP A 64 -5.56 -8.48 1.67
CA ASP A 64 -4.58 -7.68 0.93
C ASP A 64 -4.24 -8.35 -0.38
N GLU A 65 -4.06 -7.54 -1.42
CA GLU A 65 -3.30 -7.93 -2.60
C GLU A 65 -1.89 -7.32 -2.50
N VAL A 66 -0.86 -8.15 -2.65
CA VAL A 66 0.53 -7.66 -2.67
C VAL A 66 0.78 -7.02 -4.03
N ILE A 67 1.17 -5.74 -4.03
CA ILE A 67 1.46 -4.95 -5.23
C ILE A 67 2.97 -4.89 -5.50
N VAL A 68 3.76 -4.73 -4.44
CA VAL A 68 5.23 -4.72 -4.51
C VAL A 68 5.77 -5.51 -3.34
N GLU A 69 6.54 -6.56 -3.64
CA GLU A 69 7.22 -7.39 -2.64
C GLU A 69 8.37 -6.65 -1.96
N ASN A 70 8.74 -7.09 -0.76
CA ASN A 70 9.92 -6.56 -0.06
C ASN A 70 11.20 -7.29 -0.50
N GLU A 71 11.96 -6.71 -1.42
CA GLU A 71 13.24 -7.26 -1.85
C GLU A 71 14.43 -6.73 -1.01
N GLY A 72 14.30 -5.55 -0.39
CA GLY A 72 15.36 -4.89 0.37
C GLY A 72 15.48 -5.29 1.85
N LYS A 73 14.55 -6.09 2.37
CA LYS A 73 14.41 -6.46 3.80
C LYS A 73 14.18 -5.27 4.75
N GLU A 74 13.79 -4.13 4.20
CA GLU A 74 13.44 -2.90 4.92
C GLU A 74 12.06 -2.40 4.43
N ASN A 75 11.65 -1.20 4.81
CA ASN A 75 10.36 -0.64 4.41
C ASN A 75 10.33 -0.30 2.91
N VAL A 76 9.31 -0.78 2.18
CA VAL A 76 8.93 -0.26 0.86
C VAL A 76 7.90 0.86 1.04
N MET A 77 8.23 2.07 0.59
CA MET A 77 7.67 3.31 1.16
C MET A 77 7.37 4.39 0.10
N SER A 78 6.90 5.55 0.56
CA SER A 78 6.55 6.76 -0.18
C SER A 78 5.55 6.54 -1.32
N VAL A 79 4.54 5.71 -1.04
CA VAL A 79 3.51 5.30 -2.01
C VAL A 79 2.79 6.52 -2.61
N SER A 80 2.82 6.63 -3.93
CA SER A 80 2.12 7.68 -4.68
C SER A 80 1.45 7.11 -5.92
N LEU A 81 0.17 7.43 -6.12
CA LEU A 81 -0.58 7.10 -7.33
C LEU A 81 -0.87 8.37 -8.14
N LEU A 82 -0.55 8.34 -9.43
CA LEU A 82 -0.84 9.44 -10.36
C LEU A 82 -1.52 8.93 -11.62
N ARG A 83 -2.70 9.46 -11.93
CA ARG A 83 -3.35 9.23 -13.23
C ARG A 83 -2.80 10.20 -14.27
N LEU A 84 -2.26 9.65 -15.35
CA LEU A 84 -1.79 10.42 -16.50
C LEU A 84 -2.96 10.86 -17.39
N LYS A 85 -2.72 11.83 -18.28
CA LYS A 85 -3.73 12.35 -19.22
C LYS A 85 -4.28 11.28 -20.19
N ASN A 86 -3.48 10.27 -20.53
CA ASN A 86 -3.91 9.14 -21.36
C ASN A 86 -4.69 8.07 -20.55
N GLY A 87 -4.85 8.26 -19.24
CA GLY A 87 -5.59 7.39 -18.35
C GLY A 87 -4.78 6.24 -17.72
N GLU A 88 -3.51 6.09 -18.06
CA GLU A 88 -2.59 5.19 -17.35
C GLU A 88 -2.38 5.68 -15.90
N VAL A 89 -1.95 4.78 -15.02
CA VAL A 89 -1.66 5.09 -13.63
C VAL A 89 -0.22 4.72 -13.32
N ILE A 90 0.52 5.69 -12.81
CA ILE A 90 1.87 5.49 -12.28
C ILE A 90 1.75 5.18 -10.79
N LEU A 91 2.47 4.13 -10.36
CA LEU A 91 2.80 3.87 -8.97
C LEU A 91 4.25 4.32 -8.73
N GLY A 92 4.43 5.35 -7.91
CA GLY A 92 5.73 5.76 -7.38
C GLY A 92 5.94 5.20 -5.97
N TYR A 93 7.15 4.71 -5.70
CA TYR A 93 7.56 4.19 -4.40
C TYR A 93 9.10 4.19 -4.28
N ILE A 94 9.58 3.98 -3.06
CA ILE A 94 11.00 3.78 -2.72
C ILE A 94 11.16 2.37 -2.17
N ASP A 95 12.18 1.66 -2.66
CA ASP A 95 12.63 0.39 -2.12
C ASP A 95 14.12 0.50 -1.76
N ASN A 96 14.47 0.11 -0.54
CA ASN A 96 15.83 0.14 0.00
C ASN A 96 16.67 -1.08 -0.42
N LYS A 97 16.31 -1.75 -1.53
CA LYS A 97 17.07 -2.86 -2.10
C LYS A 97 18.53 -2.48 -2.36
N LYS A 98 19.43 -3.23 -1.73
CA LYS A 98 20.88 -3.11 -1.95
C LYS A 98 21.28 -4.08 -3.06
N THR A 99 21.92 -3.56 -4.11
CA THR A 99 22.53 -4.38 -5.17
C THR A 99 24.04 -4.26 -5.03
N VAL A 100 24.73 -5.40 -4.87
CA VAL A 100 26.20 -5.46 -4.92
C VAL A 100 26.59 -5.78 -6.35
N LEU A 101 27.48 -4.98 -6.92
CA LEU A 101 28.14 -5.26 -8.20
C LEU A 101 29.52 -5.84 -7.87
N ASP A 102 29.84 -6.99 -8.48
CA ASP A 102 31.18 -7.59 -8.43
C ASP A 102 32.19 -6.80 -9.30
#